data_AF-A0A853FMD1-F1
#
_entry.id   AF-A0A853FMD1-F1
#
_cell.length_a   1.000
_cell.length_b   1.000
_cell.length_c   1.000
_cell.angle_alpha   90.00
_cell.angle_beta   90.00
_cell.angle_gamma   90.00
#
_symmetry.space_group_name_H-M   'P 1'
#
loop_
_entity.id
_entity.type
_entity.pdbx_description
1 polymer ?
#
loop_
_entity_poly.entity_id
_entity_poly.type
_entity_poly.pdbx_seq_one_letter_code
_entity_poly.pdbx_strand_id
1 'polypeptide(L)'
;MKFLAALMLSAAALAPATAFAAAPVAAPAADTNLDKLVALMAPEDSIGRLAGKAFDAGMDQQVAADPKMKATFDANPGLRDQVGGQLRTQFTDILVAALPSLRTEISGILQQELTATEIADTLTFFASPTGQKLRAEVYETMGGAPGQSPQEIQQAAIAAVMAKMTADDYPALMAFGASPAAQKMSTINPKIQAASQAWATKLVEANRPKMQALAVKLTSEYLAKKGAK
;
A
#
# COMPACT_ATOMS: atom_id res chain seq x y z
N MET A 1 33.47 -55.50 51.74
CA MET A 1 33.53 -54.51 52.84
C MET A 1 32.17 -53.78 52.82
N LYS A 2 31.18 -54.03 53.70
CA LYS A 2 31.07 -53.68 55.15
C LYS A 2 31.54 -52.22 55.34
N PHE A 3 30.76 -51.19 55.72
CA PHE A 3 29.62 -50.95 56.63
C PHE A 3 28.85 -49.69 56.12
N LEU A 4 27.51 -49.50 56.19
CA LEU A 4 26.53 -49.38 57.30
C LEU A 4 26.18 -47.91 57.63
N ALA A 5 24.86 -47.64 57.72
CA ALA A 5 24.15 -46.49 58.32
C ALA A 5 24.24 -45.13 57.58
N ALA A 6 23.21 -44.27 57.54
CA ALA A 6 22.08 -44.11 58.45
C ALA A 6 20.82 -43.58 57.73
N LEU A 7 19.66 -44.03 58.23
CA LEU A 7 18.37 -43.36 58.12
C LEU A 7 18.48 -41.88 58.56
N MET A 8 17.70 -41.01 57.93
CA MET A 8 16.73 -40.18 58.65
C MET A 8 15.58 -39.79 57.73
N LEU A 9 14.37 -40.21 58.12
CA LEU A 9 13.11 -39.66 57.69
C LEU A 9 13.06 -38.17 58.10
N SER A 10 12.91 -37.28 57.13
CA SER A 10 12.38 -35.95 57.38
C SER A 10 11.00 -35.85 56.73
N ALA A 11 9.97 -35.92 57.56
CA ALA A 11 8.64 -35.45 57.24
C ALA A 11 8.72 -33.91 57.11
N ALA A 12 8.92 -33.40 55.90
CA ALA A 12 8.74 -31.99 55.60
C ALA A 12 7.34 -31.81 55.00
N ALA A 13 6.54 -30.98 55.67
CA ALA A 13 5.19 -30.61 55.30
C ALA A 13 5.11 -30.18 53.82
N LEU A 14 4.07 -30.67 53.13
CA LEU A 14 3.63 -30.16 51.84
C LEU A 14 3.22 -28.69 52.00
N ALA A 15 4.15 -27.77 51.75
CA ALA A 15 3.79 -26.40 51.43
C ALA A 15 3.15 -26.40 50.04
N PRO A 16 2.01 -25.72 49.84
CA PRO A 16 1.48 -25.53 48.50
C PRO A 16 2.53 -24.77 47.69
N ALA A 17 3.01 -25.38 46.61
CA ALA A 17 3.79 -24.67 45.61
C ALA A 17 2.91 -23.52 45.10
N THR A 18 3.22 -22.31 45.51
CA THR A 18 2.71 -21.10 44.86
C THR A 18 3.16 -21.20 43.41
N ALA A 19 2.25 -21.62 42.54
CA ALA A 19 2.41 -21.49 41.11
C ALA A 19 2.71 -20.02 40.85
N PHE A 20 3.95 -19.73 40.46
CA PHE A 20 4.29 -18.41 39.94
C PHE A 20 3.36 -18.19 38.75
N ALA A 21 2.40 -17.28 38.92
CA ALA A 21 1.61 -16.79 37.81
C ALA A 21 2.61 -16.31 36.75
N ALA A 22 2.58 -16.95 35.58
CA ALA A 22 3.34 -16.48 34.44
C ALA A 22 2.98 -15.01 34.25
N ALA A 23 4.00 -14.14 34.26
CA ALA A 23 3.79 -12.73 33.99
C ALA A 23 2.99 -12.61 32.68
N PRO A 24 1.96 -11.75 32.62
CA PRO A 24 1.22 -11.56 31.40
C PRO A 24 2.22 -11.20 30.30
N VAL A 25 2.26 -12.03 29.25
CA VAL A 25 3.04 -11.74 28.05
C VAL A 25 2.51 -10.41 27.55
N ALA A 26 3.31 -9.35 27.69
CA ALA A 26 2.95 -8.05 27.16
C ALA A 26 2.61 -8.24 25.68
N ALA A 27 1.43 -7.78 25.27
CA ALA A 27 1.10 -7.71 23.85
C ALA A 27 2.29 -7.04 23.13
N PRO A 28 2.77 -7.60 22.00
CA PRO A 28 3.91 -7.01 21.31
C PRO A 28 3.61 -5.54 21.07
N ALA A 29 4.48 -4.68 21.59
CA ALA A 29 4.38 -3.24 21.35
C ALA A 29 4.38 -3.03 19.83
N ALA A 30 3.50 -2.16 19.34
CA ALA A 30 3.48 -1.79 17.92
C ALA A 30 4.91 -1.39 17.50
N ASP A 31 5.44 -2.05 16.47
CA ASP A 31 6.75 -1.68 15.93
C ASP A 31 6.59 -0.36 15.16
N THR A 32 6.83 0.74 15.86
CA THR A 32 6.69 2.10 15.32
C THR A 32 7.55 2.34 14.07
N ASN A 33 8.61 1.56 13.83
CA ASN A 33 9.43 1.68 12.63
C ASN A 33 8.80 0.92 11.46
N LEU A 34 8.23 -0.26 11.70
CA LEU A 34 7.45 -0.97 10.69
C LEU A 34 6.27 -0.12 10.21
N ASP A 35 5.52 0.48 11.13
CA ASP A 35 4.38 1.36 10.80
C ASP A 35 4.82 2.55 9.95
N LYS A 36 5.96 3.17 10.30
CA LYS A 36 6.54 4.26 9.50
C LYS A 36 6.90 3.78 8.10
N LEU A 37 7.58 2.63 7.97
CA LEU A 37 8.00 2.11 6.67
C LEU A 37 6.78 1.81 5.79
N VAL A 38 5.75 1.17 6.35
CA VAL A 38 4.49 0.91 5.66
C VAL A 38 3.81 2.20 5.21
N ALA A 39 3.78 3.24 6.05
CA ALA A 39 3.25 4.54 5.68
C ALA A 39 4.05 5.21 4.55
N LEU A 40 5.36 4.97 4.44
CA LEU A 40 6.17 5.46 3.32
C LEU A 40 5.86 4.75 2.00
N MET A 41 5.44 3.48 2.05
CA MET A 41 5.13 2.65 0.89
C MET A 41 3.69 2.82 0.39
N ALA A 42 2.74 3.12 1.28
CA ALA A 42 1.36 3.45 0.95
C ALA A 42 0.93 4.81 1.56
N PRO A 43 1.55 5.92 1.12
CA PRO A 43 1.23 7.25 1.61
C PRO A 43 -0.13 7.69 1.07
N GLU A 44 -0.96 8.21 1.97
CA GLU A 44 -2.35 8.58 1.69
C GLU A 44 -2.46 9.60 0.55
N ASP A 45 -1.65 10.67 0.60
CA ASP A 45 -1.64 11.72 -0.40
C ASP A 45 -1.26 11.22 -1.81
N SER A 46 -0.31 10.29 -1.92
CA SER A 46 0.05 9.74 -3.22
C SER A 46 -1.04 8.81 -3.73
N ILE A 47 -1.64 7.97 -2.85
CA ILE A 47 -2.71 7.06 -3.28
C ILE A 47 -3.94 7.85 -3.73
N GLY A 48 -4.31 8.93 -3.04
CA GLY A 48 -5.41 9.80 -3.48
C GLY A 48 -5.17 10.41 -4.87
N ARG A 49 -3.95 10.92 -5.11
CA ARG A 49 -3.59 11.46 -6.44
C ARG A 49 -3.57 10.38 -7.53
N LEU A 50 -2.99 9.22 -7.23
CA LEU A 50 -2.95 8.08 -8.16
C LEU A 50 -4.35 7.57 -8.48
N ALA A 51 -5.24 7.51 -7.49
CA ALA A 51 -6.63 7.11 -7.65
C ALA A 51 -7.36 7.99 -8.67
N GLY A 52 -7.22 9.31 -8.56
CA GLY A 52 -7.82 10.24 -9.52
C GLY A 52 -7.35 10.00 -10.95
N LYS A 53 -6.02 9.89 -11.16
CA LYS A 53 -5.44 9.64 -12.49
C LYS A 53 -5.88 8.28 -13.06
N ALA A 54 -5.90 7.23 -12.23
CA ALA A 54 -6.33 5.90 -12.63
C ALA A 54 -7.82 5.86 -12.98
N PHE A 55 -8.67 6.57 -12.23
CA PHE A 55 -10.10 6.71 -12.54
C PHE A 55 -10.30 7.38 -13.90
N ASP A 56 -9.58 8.47 -14.16
CA ASP A 56 -9.72 9.23 -15.41
C ASP A 56 -9.36 8.39 -16.63
N ALA A 57 -8.21 7.71 -16.57
CA ALA A 57 -7.80 6.83 -17.65
C ALA A 57 -8.72 5.63 -17.83
N GLY A 58 -9.23 5.06 -16.73
CA GLY A 58 -10.22 3.99 -16.79
C GLY A 58 -11.53 4.45 -17.44
N MET A 59 -11.99 5.67 -17.12
CA MET A 59 -13.15 6.28 -17.75
C MET A 59 -12.90 6.55 -19.24
N ASP A 60 -11.73 7.06 -19.62
CA ASP A 60 -11.35 7.25 -21.02
C ASP A 60 -11.35 5.94 -21.80
N GLN A 61 -10.79 4.88 -21.22
CA GLN A 61 -10.79 3.56 -21.82
C GLN A 61 -12.21 3.02 -22.00
N GLN A 62 -13.09 3.18 -21.01
CA GLN A 62 -14.49 2.75 -21.11
C GLN A 62 -15.26 3.52 -22.18
N VAL A 63 -15.09 4.84 -22.22
CA VAL A 63 -15.72 5.70 -23.25
C VAL A 63 -15.22 5.34 -24.64
N ALA A 64 -13.92 5.07 -24.80
CA ALA A 64 -13.35 4.64 -26.08
C ALA A 64 -13.84 3.25 -26.52
N ALA A 65 -14.07 2.34 -25.57
CA ALA A 65 -14.51 0.97 -25.83
C ALA A 65 -16.02 0.81 -26.08
N ASP A 66 -16.85 1.76 -25.63
CA ASP A 66 -18.32 1.70 -25.80
C ASP A 66 -18.81 2.86 -26.69
N PRO A 67 -19.16 2.58 -27.97
CA PRO A 67 -19.69 3.59 -28.89
C PRO A 67 -20.94 4.31 -28.40
N LYS A 68 -21.81 3.65 -27.62
CA LYS A 68 -23.03 4.28 -27.06
C LYS A 68 -22.68 5.24 -25.94
N MET A 69 -21.74 4.85 -25.09
CA MET A 69 -21.21 5.72 -24.05
C MET A 69 -20.56 6.94 -24.71
N LYS A 70 -19.67 6.73 -25.69
CA LYS A 70 -19.06 7.82 -26.47
C LYS A 70 -20.10 8.80 -27.05
N ALA A 71 -21.11 8.29 -27.76
CA ALA A 71 -22.16 9.13 -28.32
C ALA A 71 -22.92 9.93 -27.24
N THR A 72 -23.14 9.34 -26.06
CA THR A 72 -23.79 10.01 -24.93
C THR A 72 -22.94 11.16 -24.39
N PHE A 73 -21.63 10.95 -24.23
CA PHE A 73 -20.70 11.98 -23.79
C PHE A 73 -20.56 13.10 -24.82
N ASP A 74 -20.42 12.75 -26.11
CA ASP A 74 -20.29 13.72 -27.20
C ASP A 74 -21.55 14.61 -27.33
N ALA A 75 -22.75 14.04 -27.12
CA ALA A 75 -24.03 14.78 -27.14
C ALA A 75 -24.27 15.65 -25.88
N ASN A 76 -23.49 15.47 -24.82
CA ASN A 76 -23.70 16.12 -23.53
C ASN A 76 -22.41 16.74 -22.97
N PRO A 77 -21.97 17.88 -23.53
CA PRO A 77 -20.87 18.66 -22.97
C PRO A 77 -21.17 18.99 -21.50
N GLY A 78 -20.27 18.63 -20.58
CA GLY A 78 -20.43 18.80 -19.13
C GLY A 78 -20.85 17.53 -18.36
N LEU A 79 -21.32 16.48 -19.04
CA LEU A 79 -21.64 15.19 -18.39
C LEU A 79 -20.39 14.60 -17.71
N ARG A 80 -19.24 14.68 -18.40
CA ARG A 80 -17.96 14.20 -17.88
C ARG A 80 -17.53 14.90 -16.62
N ASP A 81 -17.62 16.22 -16.59
CA ASP A 81 -17.16 16.98 -15.43
C ASP A 81 -18.09 16.77 -14.24
N GLN A 82 -19.41 16.79 -14.46
CA GLN A 82 -20.38 16.68 -13.37
C GLN A 82 -20.55 15.25 -12.84
N VAL A 83 -20.68 14.27 -13.73
CA VAL A 83 -20.87 12.86 -13.34
C VAL A 83 -19.52 12.22 -13.03
N GLY A 84 -18.55 12.38 -13.94
CA GLY A 84 -17.20 11.84 -13.75
C GLY A 84 -16.50 12.43 -12.53
N GLY A 85 -16.67 13.73 -12.24
CA GLY A 85 -16.13 14.35 -11.04
C GLY A 85 -16.65 13.73 -9.74
N GLN A 86 -17.97 13.51 -9.63
CA GLN A 86 -18.57 12.88 -8.45
C GLN A 86 -18.17 11.40 -8.32
N LEU A 87 -18.13 10.67 -9.44
CA LEU A 87 -17.66 9.29 -9.45
C LEU A 87 -16.19 9.19 -9.03
N ARG A 88 -15.33 10.11 -9.50
CA ARG A 88 -13.92 10.19 -9.11
C ARG A 88 -13.77 10.42 -7.61
N THR A 89 -14.54 11.35 -7.03
CA THR A 89 -14.55 11.58 -5.57
C THR A 89 -14.94 10.31 -4.83
N GLN A 90 -16.06 9.69 -5.19
CA GLN A 90 -16.52 8.47 -4.52
C GLN A 90 -15.51 7.31 -4.64
N PHE A 91 -14.88 7.16 -5.80
CA PHE A 91 -13.83 6.17 -6.02
C PHE A 91 -12.61 6.42 -5.14
N THR A 92 -12.17 7.68 -5.05
CA THR A 92 -11.02 8.07 -4.23
C THR A 92 -11.30 7.87 -2.75
N ASP A 93 -12.49 8.24 -2.27
CA ASP A 93 -12.90 8.03 -0.88
C ASP A 93 -12.90 6.56 -0.48
N ILE A 94 -13.37 5.68 -1.37
CA ILE A 94 -13.35 4.22 -1.15
C ILE A 94 -11.91 3.72 -1.01
N LEU A 95 -10.99 4.18 -1.87
CA LEU A 95 -9.59 3.77 -1.82
C LEU A 95 -8.90 4.24 -0.54
N VAL A 96 -9.07 5.52 -0.18
CA VAL A 96 -8.49 6.10 1.05
C VAL A 96 -9.02 5.38 2.28
N ALA A 97 -10.34 5.14 2.37
CA ALA A 97 -10.95 4.41 3.49
C ALA A 97 -10.43 2.97 3.62
N ALA A 98 -10.03 2.34 2.50
CA ALA A 98 -9.50 0.98 2.47
C ALA A 98 -7.97 0.91 2.67
N LEU A 99 -7.25 2.04 2.72
CA LEU A 99 -5.80 2.05 2.93
C LEU A 99 -5.32 1.32 4.18
N PRO A 100 -6.00 1.40 5.34
CA PRO A 100 -5.58 0.66 6.52
C PRO A 100 -5.45 -0.85 6.27
N SER A 101 -6.35 -1.45 5.49
CA SER A 101 -6.27 -2.88 5.20
C SER A 101 -5.07 -3.21 4.29
N LEU A 102 -4.78 -2.37 3.30
CA LEU A 102 -3.58 -2.53 2.47
C LEU A 102 -2.30 -2.43 3.30
N ARG A 103 -2.25 -1.46 4.23
CA ARG A 103 -1.12 -1.28 5.13
C ARG A 103 -0.90 -2.51 6.01
N THR A 104 -1.97 -3.14 6.51
CA THR A 104 -1.88 -4.41 7.24
C THR A 104 -1.28 -5.54 6.40
N GLU A 105 -1.69 -5.69 5.15
CA GLU A 105 -1.14 -6.71 4.23
C GLU A 105 0.36 -6.49 3.98
N ILE A 106 0.76 -5.24 3.71
CA ILE A 106 2.17 -4.88 3.52
C ILE A 106 2.97 -5.11 4.81
N SER A 107 2.43 -4.71 5.96
CA SER A 107 3.05 -4.90 7.26
C SER A 107 3.33 -6.38 7.53
N GLY A 108 2.38 -7.26 7.24
CA GLY A 108 2.55 -8.72 7.39
C GLY A 108 3.69 -9.27 6.53
N ILE A 109 3.82 -8.79 5.29
CA ILE A 109 4.94 -9.18 4.41
C ILE A 109 6.27 -8.68 4.98
N LEU A 110 6.36 -7.39 5.32
CA LEU A 110 7.61 -6.81 5.80
C LEU A 110 8.07 -7.45 7.12
N GLN A 111 7.16 -7.75 8.03
CA GLN A 111 7.47 -8.38 9.31
C GLN A 111 8.06 -9.80 9.15
N GLN A 112 7.68 -10.51 8.10
CA GLN A 112 8.19 -11.87 7.82
C GLN A 112 9.56 -11.84 7.12
N GLU A 113 9.84 -10.79 6.34
CA GLU A 113 10.97 -10.77 5.42
C GLU A 113 12.13 -9.87 5.90
N LEU A 114 11.81 -8.84 6.70
CA LEU A 114 12.78 -7.87 7.21
C LEU A 114 12.98 -8.01 8.73
N THR A 115 14.22 -7.86 9.14
CA THR A 115 14.61 -7.66 10.54
C THR A 115 14.41 -6.20 10.94
N ALA A 116 14.37 -5.94 12.26
CA ALA A 116 14.27 -4.58 12.78
C ALA A 116 15.41 -3.65 12.28
N THR A 117 16.62 -4.18 12.15
CA THR A 117 17.77 -3.43 11.60
C THR A 117 17.54 -3.06 10.14
N GLU A 118 17.09 -4.01 9.32
CA GLU A 118 16.82 -3.74 7.89
C GLU A 118 15.69 -2.73 7.69
N ILE A 119 14.66 -2.74 8.57
CA ILE A 119 13.61 -1.72 8.58
C ILE A 119 14.21 -0.34 8.93
N ALA A 120 15.05 -0.25 9.96
CA ALA A 120 15.70 0.99 10.37
C ALA A 120 16.65 1.55 9.29
N ASP A 121 17.43 0.69 8.63
CA ASP A 121 18.32 1.08 7.53
C ASP A 121 17.51 1.61 6.33
N THR A 122 16.41 0.94 6.00
CA THR A 122 15.50 1.37 4.94
C THR A 122 14.88 2.73 5.24
N LEU A 123 14.43 2.96 6.47
CA LEU A 123 13.91 4.24 6.93
C LEU A 123 14.97 5.34 6.87
N THR A 124 16.19 5.04 7.30
CA THR A 124 17.32 5.97 7.27
C THR A 124 17.61 6.42 5.84
N PHE A 125 17.64 5.49 4.89
CA PHE A 125 17.78 5.82 3.48
C PHE A 125 16.63 6.69 2.97
N PHE A 126 15.37 6.31 3.19
CA PHE A 126 14.23 7.07 2.69
C PHE A 126 14.02 8.42 3.38
N ALA A 127 14.63 8.65 4.55
CA ALA A 127 14.70 9.95 5.19
C ALA A 127 15.77 10.86 4.58
N SER A 128 16.78 10.32 3.89
CA SER A 128 17.83 11.10 3.22
C SER A 128 17.29 11.93 2.04
N PRO A 129 17.98 13.02 1.63
CA PRO A 129 17.58 13.80 0.46
C PRO A 129 17.41 12.94 -0.80
N THR A 130 18.35 12.02 -1.05
CA THR A 130 18.30 11.12 -2.19
C THR A 130 17.14 10.13 -2.11
N GLY A 131 16.86 9.57 -0.93
CA GLY A 131 15.72 8.67 -0.71
C GLY A 131 14.37 9.36 -0.88
N GLN A 132 14.24 10.61 -0.42
CA GLN A 132 13.04 11.42 -0.64
C GLN A 132 12.82 11.73 -2.12
N LYS A 133 13.90 12.10 -2.83
CA LYS A 133 13.88 12.35 -4.28
C LYS A 133 13.48 11.11 -5.07
N LEU A 134 14.04 9.94 -4.73
CA LEU A 134 13.68 8.67 -5.35
C LEU A 134 12.18 8.36 -5.16
N ARG A 135 11.66 8.49 -3.93
CA ARG A 135 10.24 8.24 -3.64
C ARG A 135 9.31 9.19 -4.40
N ALA A 136 9.63 10.49 -4.42
CA ALA A 136 8.84 11.47 -5.14
C ALA A 136 8.72 11.10 -6.63
N GLU A 137 9.83 10.67 -7.25
CA GLU A 137 9.85 10.34 -8.67
C GLU A 137 9.10 9.06 -9.01
N VAL A 138 9.20 8.04 -8.17
CA VAL A 138 8.45 6.80 -8.35
C VAL A 138 6.95 7.06 -8.34
N TYR A 139 6.43 7.82 -7.37
CA TYR A 139 4.99 8.13 -7.33
C TYR A 139 4.52 9.01 -8.47
N GLU A 140 5.34 9.98 -8.90
CA GLU A 140 4.99 10.84 -10.03
C GLU A 140 4.90 10.02 -11.32
N THR A 141 5.86 9.11 -11.54
CA THR A 141 5.92 8.26 -12.73
C THR A 141 4.79 7.24 -12.76
N MET A 142 4.51 6.57 -11.64
CA MET A 142 3.38 5.63 -11.55
C MET A 142 2.04 6.30 -11.86
N GLY A 143 1.88 7.58 -11.52
CA GLY A 143 0.68 8.33 -11.85
C GLY A 143 0.60 8.79 -13.30
N GLY A 144 1.73 8.97 -13.98
CA GLY A 144 1.78 9.48 -15.35
C GLY A 144 1.48 8.46 -16.44
N ALA A 145 1.40 7.17 -16.10
CA ALA A 145 1.38 6.07 -17.05
C ALA A 145 0.20 5.10 -16.86
N PRO A 146 -1.05 5.57 -16.83
CA PRO A 146 -2.18 4.66 -16.69
C PRO A 146 -2.32 3.78 -17.94
N GLY A 147 -2.53 2.48 -17.75
CA GLY A 147 -2.69 1.50 -18.84
C GLY A 147 -1.39 0.87 -19.35
N GLN A 148 -0.23 1.27 -18.84
CA GLN A 148 1.03 0.58 -19.09
C GLN A 148 1.12 -0.74 -18.30
N SER A 149 1.87 -1.71 -18.83
CA SER A 149 2.22 -2.93 -18.11
C SER A 149 3.09 -2.61 -16.87
N PRO A 150 3.08 -3.47 -15.83
CA PRO A 150 3.94 -3.29 -14.66
C PRO A 150 5.43 -3.12 -15.01
N GLN A 151 5.89 -3.83 -16.04
CA GLN A 151 7.27 -3.75 -16.53
C GLN A 151 7.58 -2.38 -17.15
N GLU A 152 6.67 -1.82 -17.95
CA GLU A 152 6.83 -0.48 -18.55
C GLU A 152 6.83 0.61 -17.48
N ILE A 153 5.94 0.50 -16.49
CA ILE A 153 5.89 1.44 -15.36
C ILE A 153 7.20 1.37 -14.56
N GLN A 154 7.72 0.17 -14.31
CA GLN A 154 8.99 -0.01 -13.60
C GLN A 154 10.17 0.60 -14.38
N GLN A 155 10.24 0.36 -15.69
CA GLN A 155 11.30 0.92 -16.53
C GLN A 155 11.22 2.45 -16.60
N ALA A 156 10.00 3.00 -16.76
CA ALA A 156 9.77 4.43 -16.75
C ALA A 156 10.20 5.05 -15.41
N ALA A 157 9.85 4.42 -14.29
CA ALA A 157 10.22 4.90 -12.96
C ALA A 157 11.74 4.91 -12.76
N ILE A 158 12.43 3.85 -13.20
CA ILE A 158 13.90 3.79 -13.16
C ILE A 158 14.50 4.91 -14.02
N ALA A 159 14.03 5.06 -15.26
CA ALA A 159 14.53 6.08 -16.17
C ALA A 159 14.31 7.50 -15.62
N ALA A 160 13.13 7.77 -15.06
CA ALA A 160 12.78 9.05 -14.46
C ALA A 160 13.63 9.37 -13.22
N VAL A 161 13.84 8.38 -12.36
CA VAL A 161 14.75 8.47 -11.21
C VAL A 161 16.16 8.84 -11.70
N MET A 162 16.71 8.06 -12.63
CA MET A 162 18.08 8.26 -13.13
C MET A 162 18.25 9.62 -13.83
N ALA A 163 17.25 10.08 -14.58
CA ALA A 163 17.28 11.37 -15.26
C ALA A 163 17.34 12.57 -14.29
N LYS A 164 16.86 12.40 -13.06
CA LYS A 164 16.89 13.45 -12.03
C LYS A 164 18.05 13.32 -11.06
N MET A 165 18.73 12.18 -10.99
CA MET A 165 19.86 11.99 -10.08
C MET A 165 21.06 12.86 -10.48
N THR A 166 21.75 13.37 -9.47
CA THR A 166 22.99 14.15 -9.59
C THR A 166 24.18 13.35 -9.09
N ALA A 167 25.41 13.81 -9.35
CA ALA A 167 26.62 13.16 -8.85
C ALA A 167 26.59 12.94 -7.32
N ASP A 168 26.00 13.89 -6.58
CA ASP A 168 25.90 13.86 -5.12
C ASP A 168 24.93 12.78 -4.59
N ASP A 169 24.03 12.27 -5.43
CA ASP A 169 23.06 11.23 -5.05
C ASP A 169 23.66 9.82 -5.09
N TYR A 170 24.68 9.59 -5.91
CA TYR A 170 25.23 8.26 -6.15
C TYR A 170 25.82 7.58 -4.91
N PRO A 171 26.58 8.27 -4.02
CA PRO A 171 27.09 7.62 -2.82
C PRO A 171 25.99 7.02 -1.94
N ALA A 172 24.89 7.75 -1.73
CA ALA A 172 23.76 7.28 -0.94
C ALA A 172 23.01 6.12 -1.62
N LEU A 173 22.81 6.19 -2.95
CA LEU A 173 22.20 5.10 -3.73
C LEU A 173 23.05 3.83 -3.69
N MET A 174 24.37 3.95 -3.87
CA MET A 174 25.28 2.80 -3.85
C MET A 174 25.37 2.19 -2.46
N ALA A 175 25.45 3.02 -1.41
CA ALA A 175 25.46 2.56 -0.03
C ALA A 175 24.17 1.80 0.32
N PHE A 176 23.01 2.34 -0.05
CA PHE A 176 21.74 1.64 0.16
C PHE A 176 21.64 0.38 -0.70
N GLY A 177 21.99 0.43 -1.99
CA GLY A 177 21.96 -0.71 -2.90
C GLY A 177 22.85 -1.88 -2.47
N ALA A 178 23.94 -1.60 -1.77
CA ALA A 178 24.81 -2.61 -1.17
C ALA A 178 24.28 -3.18 0.16
N SER A 179 23.25 -2.58 0.76
CA SER A 179 22.71 -3.01 2.06
C SER A 179 21.93 -4.34 1.94
N PRO A 180 21.89 -5.16 3.02
CA PRO A 180 21.04 -6.35 3.08
C PRO A 180 19.56 -6.05 2.80
N ALA A 181 19.07 -4.91 3.29
CA ALA A 181 17.71 -4.46 3.07
C ALA A 181 17.40 -4.30 1.57
N ALA A 182 18.24 -3.60 0.82
CA ALA A 182 18.04 -3.41 -0.63
C ALA A 182 18.13 -4.73 -1.41
N GLN A 183 19.02 -5.64 -1.02
CA GLN A 183 19.11 -6.97 -1.64
C GLN A 183 17.80 -7.74 -1.50
N LYS A 184 17.17 -7.70 -0.32
CA LYS A 184 15.88 -8.35 -0.06
C LYS A 184 14.72 -7.70 -0.80
N MET A 185 14.77 -6.40 -1.12
CA MET A 185 13.70 -5.73 -1.86
C MET A 185 13.42 -6.38 -3.22
N SER A 186 14.40 -7.01 -3.86
CA SER A 186 14.19 -7.79 -5.10
C SER A 186 13.19 -8.94 -4.94
N THR A 187 13.11 -9.53 -3.74
CA THR A 187 12.21 -10.63 -3.40
C THR A 187 10.91 -10.14 -2.75
N ILE A 188 10.99 -9.06 -1.98
CA ILE A 188 9.85 -8.48 -1.26
C ILE A 188 8.93 -7.69 -2.21
N ASN A 189 9.49 -6.90 -3.12
CA ASN A 189 8.71 -6.04 -4.02
C ASN A 189 7.66 -6.81 -4.83
N PRO A 190 7.97 -7.97 -5.44
CA PRO A 190 6.96 -8.78 -6.12
C PRO A 190 5.81 -9.25 -5.19
N LYS A 191 6.11 -9.60 -3.94
CA LYS A 191 5.09 -10.00 -2.94
C LYS A 191 4.17 -8.84 -2.61
N ILE A 192 4.75 -7.64 -2.39
CA ILE A 192 3.97 -6.42 -2.13
C ILE A 192 3.11 -6.04 -3.33
N GLN A 193 3.66 -6.12 -4.54
CA GLN A 193 2.91 -5.85 -5.78
C GLN A 193 1.73 -6.82 -5.93
N ALA A 194 1.96 -8.12 -5.73
CA ALA A 194 0.90 -9.13 -5.80
C ALA A 194 -0.19 -8.89 -4.74
N ALA A 195 0.18 -8.60 -3.50
CA ALA A 195 -0.77 -8.29 -2.43
C ALA A 195 -1.56 -7.00 -2.72
N SER A 196 -0.89 -5.96 -3.21
CA SER A 196 -1.54 -4.69 -3.58
C SER A 196 -2.52 -4.88 -4.74
N GLN A 197 -2.16 -5.68 -5.73
CA GLN A 197 -3.04 -6.02 -6.86
C GLN A 197 -4.26 -6.83 -6.39
N ALA A 198 -4.06 -7.86 -5.57
CA ALA A 198 -5.14 -8.68 -5.03
C ALA A 198 -6.09 -7.84 -4.17
N TRP A 199 -5.56 -6.95 -3.34
CA TRP A 199 -6.34 -5.98 -2.55
C TRP A 199 -7.17 -5.06 -3.47
N ALA A 200 -6.55 -4.47 -4.50
CA ALA A 200 -7.23 -3.59 -5.44
C ALA A 200 -8.37 -4.32 -6.18
N THR A 201 -8.12 -5.53 -6.67
CA THR A 201 -9.14 -6.36 -7.33
C THR A 201 -10.33 -6.62 -6.41
N LYS A 202 -10.09 -7.08 -5.17
CA LYS A 202 -11.16 -7.31 -4.18
C LYS A 202 -11.96 -6.05 -3.89
N LEU A 203 -11.28 -4.91 -3.75
CA LEU A 203 -11.92 -3.63 -3.46
C LEU A 203 -12.80 -3.17 -4.63
N VAL A 204 -12.31 -3.31 -5.86
CA VAL A 204 -13.09 -3.00 -7.08
C VAL A 204 -14.31 -3.91 -7.18
N GLU A 205 -14.15 -5.22 -7.00
CA GLU A 205 -15.25 -6.18 -7.05
C GLU A 205 -16.34 -5.87 -6.01
N ALA A 206 -15.93 -5.58 -4.77
CA ALA A 206 -16.85 -5.28 -3.67
C ALA A 206 -17.65 -3.98 -3.89
N ASN A 207 -17.08 -3.01 -4.60
CA ASN A 207 -17.68 -1.68 -4.78
C ASN A 207 -18.30 -1.45 -6.17
N ARG A 208 -18.02 -2.32 -7.15
CA ARG A 208 -18.51 -2.19 -8.53
C ARG A 208 -20.02 -1.97 -8.63
N PRO A 209 -20.90 -2.73 -7.95
CA PRO A 209 -22.35 -2.53 -8.07
C PRO A 209 -22.79 -1.14 -7.58
N LYS A 210 -22.20 -0.65 -6.48
CA LYS A 210 -22.51 0.67 -5.91
C LYS A 210 -22.07 1.79 -6.85
N MET A 211 -20.87 1.67 -7.41
CA MET A 211 -20.34 2.64 -8.38
C MET A 211 -21.16 2.69 -9.67
N GLN A 212 -21.59 1.53 -10.19
CA GLN A 212 -22.46 1.46 -11.36
C GLN A 212 -23.83 2.08 -11.10
N ALA A 213 -24.46 1.77 -9.95
CA ALA A 213 -25.73 2.37 -9.57
C ALA A 213 -25.63 3.90 -9.44
N LEU A 214 -24.53 4.39 -8.83
CA LEU A 214 -24.26 5.83 -8.73
C LEU A 214 -24.09 6.46 -10.12
N ALA A 215 -23.34 5.82 -11.03
CA ALA A 215 -23.14 6.33 -12.38
C ALA A 215 -24.46 6.45 -13.16
N VAL A 216 -25.32 5.43 -13.09
CA VAL A 216 -26.66 5.45 -13.71
C VAL A 216 -27.51 6.57 -13.12
N LYS A 217 -27.57 6.68 -11.79
CA LYS A 217 -28.33 7.73 -11.10
C LYS A 217 -27.88 9.12 -11.53
N LEU A 218 -26.58 9.42 -11.43
CA LEU A 218 -26.02 10.73 -11.74
C LEU A 218 -26.21 11.10 -13.23
N THR A 219 -26.06 10.13 -14.13
CA THR A 219 -26.32 10.34 -15.56
C THR A 219 -27.79 10.65 -15.82
N SER A 220 -28.72 9.91 -15.21
CA SER A 220 -30.15 10.15 -15.35
C SER A 220 -30.55 11.54 -14.82
N GLU A 221 -30.05 11.92 -13.63
CA GLU A 221 -30.30 13.24 -13.04
C GLU A 221 -29.75 14.38 -13.92
N TYR A 222 -28.57 14.20 -14.52
CA TYR A 222 -27.99 15.17 -15.44
C TYR A 222 -28.88 15.38 -16.67
N LEU A 223 -29.28 14.29 -17.33
CA LEU A 223 -30.09 14.33 -18.54
C LEU A 223 -31.48 14.93 -18.29
N ALA A 224 -32.10 14.61 -17.15
CA ALA A 224 -33.38 15.18 -16.76
C ALA A 224 -33.30 16.71 -16.56
N LYS A 225 -32.24 17.22 -15.93
CA LYS A 225 -32.02 18.66 -15.74
C LYS A 225 -31.79 19.40 -17.06
N LYS A 226 -31.15 18.77 -18.04
CA LYS A 226 -30.93 19.33 -19.37
C LYS A 226 -32.23 19.43 -20.18
N GLY A 227 -33.08 18.40 -20.13
CA GLY A 227 -34.36 18.37 -20.85
C GLY A 227 -35.46 19.28 -20.26
N ALA A 228 -35.24 19.84 -19.07
CA ALA A 228 -36.14 20.79 -18.42
C ALA A 228 -35.84 22.27 -18.76
N LYS A 229 -34.85 22.53 -19.62
CA LYS A 229 -34.49 23.86 -20.13
C LYS A 229 -34.81 23.96 -21.62
#